data_AF-A0A3Q7RGK2-F1
#
_entry.id   AF-A0A3Q7RGK2-F1
#
_cell.length_a   1.000
_cell.length_b   1.000
_cell.length_c   1.000
_cell.angle_alpha   90.00
_cell.angle_beta   90.00
_cell.angle_gamma   90.00
#
_symmetry.space_group_name_H-M   'P 1'
#
loop_
_entity.id
_entity.type
_entity.pdbx_description
1 polymer ?
#
loop_
_entity_poly.entity_id
_entity_poly.type
_entity_poly.pdbx_seq_one_letter_code
_entity_poly.pdbx_strand_id
1 'polypeptide(L)'
;MCICCGSLQVHTQHPLFEGGMCAPCKVSGEVRGALQGAWGRAGASLAPPLSEDKFLDCLFLYDDDGYQSYCSICCSGDTLLICENPDCTRCYCFKCVDTLVAPGTSGRVQATSNWVCFLCRPFRRSGLLQRRRKWRGWLKAFFDRESETPLETYETVPVWKREPVRVLSLFGDIRTELVSLGFLEGGSNPAGLKHLDDVTDVVRRDVEGWGPFNLVYGSTPALGHACDHPPAWYLFQYHRVLQYARPRPGCPQPFFWMFVDNLVLTREEQTVATRFLEADPVTIQDVCGQAVRDAVHSP
;
A
#
# COMPACT_ATOMS: atom_id res chain seq x y z
N MET A 1 -16.54 -14.50 -19.38
CA MET A 1 -15.42 -15.32 -18.86
C MET A 1 -14.56 -14.48 -17.93
N CYS A 2 -14.10 -15.07 -16.83
CA CYS A 2 -13.11 -14.52 -15.92
C CYS A 2 -11.74 -14.51 -16.61
N ILE A 3 -11.12 -13.34 -16.78
CA ILE A 3 -9.82 -13.24 -17.45
C ILE A 3 -8.64 -13.64 -16.55
N CYS A 4 -8.88 -13.76 -15.23
CA CYS A 4 -7.88 -14.21 -14.26
C CYS A 4 -7.67 -15.73 -14.32
N CYS A 5 -8.76 -16.51 -14.40
CA CYS A 5 -8.72 -17.98 -14.26
C CYS A 5 -9.48 -18.77 -15.34
N GLY A 6 -10.24 -18.11 -16.22
CA GLY A 6 -11.01 -18.77 -17.28
C GLY A 6 -12.43 -19.22 -16.90
N SER A 7 -12.86 -19.04 -15.64
CA SER A 7 -14.22 -19.40 -15.19
C SER A 7 -15.32 -18.70 -16.02
N LEU A 8 -16.42 -19.40 -16.29
CA LEU A 8 -17.59 -18.81 -16.95
C LEU A 8 -18.52 -18.08 -15.97
N GLN A 9 -18.40 -18.35 -14.66
CA GLN A 9 -19.20 -17.71 -13.61
C GLN A 9 -18.60 -16.35 -13.25
N VAL A 10 -18.97 -15.33 -14.01
CA VAL A 10 -18.52 -13.96 -13.80
C VAL A 10 -19.40 -13.28 -12.74
N HIS A 11 -18.77 -12.74 -11.70
CA HIS A 11 -19.43 -11.97 -10.65
C HIS A 11 -19.38 -10.46 -10.93
N THR A 12 -18.23 -9.98 -11.40
CA THR A 12 -17.98 -8.55 -11.63
C THR A 12 -17.04 -8.36 -12.82
N GLN A 13 -16.71 -7.11 -13.13
CA GLN A 13 -15.79 -6.76 -14.22
C GLN A 13 -14.37 -6.56 -13.68
N HIS A 14 -13.37 -7.07 -14.40
CA HIS A 14 -11.96 -6.85 -14.02
C HIS A 14 -11.63 -5.34 -14.10
N PRO A 15 -10.99 -4.73 -13.08
CA PRO A 15 -10.85 -3.27 -13.01
C PRO A 15 -9.86 -2.68 -14.01
N LEU A 16 -8.77 -3.38 -14.34
CA LEU A 16 -7.72 -2.86 -15.24
C LEU A 16 -7.98 -3.14 -16.74
N PHE A 17 -8.48 -4.33 -17.08
CA PHE A 17 -8.66 -4.81 -18.44
C PHE A 17 -10.12 -5.19 -18.72
N GLU A 18 -10.52 -5.15 -19.99
CA GLU A 18 -11.85 -5.57 -20.43
C GLU A 18 -11.96 -7.10 -20.30
N GLY A 19 -12.98 -7.54 -19.57
CA GLY A 19 -13.11 -8.93 -19.14
C GLY A 19 -13.91 -9.05 -17.83
N GLY A 20 -14.39 -10.26 -17.56
CA GLY A 20 -15.04 -10.59 -16.29
C GLY A 20 -14.05 -10.99 -15.21
N MET A 21 -14.53 -11.07 -13.97
CA MET A 21 -13.85 -11.60 -12.80
C MET A 21 -14.86 -12.44 -12.00
N CYS A 22 -14.50 -13.68 -11.67
CA CYS A 22 -15.34 -14.56 -10.84
C CYS A 22 -15.18 -14.22 -9.34
N ALA A 23 -16.10 -14.70 -8.50
CA ALA A 23 -16.05 -14.43 -7.06
C ALA A 23 -14.74 -14.89 -6.38
N PRO A 24 -14.18 -16.09 -6.65
CA PRO A 24 -12.92 -16.51 -6.05
C PRO A 24 -11.72 -15.61 -6.38
N CYS A 25 -11.64 -15.08 -7.61
CA CYS A 25 -10.57 -14.16 -8.00
C CYS A 25 -10.77 -12.74 -7.43
N LYS A 26 -11.98 -12.42 -6.93
CA LYS A 26 -12.36 -11.08 -6.48
C LYS A 26 -11.93 -10.82 -5.03
N VAL A 27 -12.42 -11.64 -4.09
CA VAL A 27 -12.31 -11.43 -2.63
C VAL A 27 -12.27 -12.77 -1.90
N SER A 28 -11.57 -12.83 -0.77
CA SER A 28 -11.61 -13.99 0.13
C SER A 28 -13.00 -14.19 0.69
N GLY A 29 -13.75 -15.17 0.16
CA GLY A 29 -14.83 -15.77 0.93
C GLY A 29 -14.25 -16.40 2.20
N GLU A 30 -14.60 -15.82 3.35
CA GLU A 30 -14.69 -16.42 4.69
C GLU A 30 -13.70 -17.54 5.05
N VAL A 31 -12.63 -17.19 5.77
CA VAL A 31 -12.01 -18.08 6.77
C VAL A 31 -11.82 -17.33 8.10
N ARG A 32 -12.91 -16.74 8.60
CA ARG A 32 -13.03 -16.30 10.01
C ARG A 32 -14.07 -17.15 10.73
N GLY A 33 -13.84 -18.47 10.79
CA GLY A 33 -14.75 -19.41 11.45
C GLY A 33 -14.14 -20.67 12.06
N ALA A 34 -12.82 -20.92 11.95
CA ALA A 34 -12.23 -22.20 12.36
C ALA A 34 -10.96 -22.09 13.24
N LEU A 35 -10.84 -21.04 14.06
CA LEU A 35 -9.81 -20.94 15.11
C LEU A 35 -10.39 -20.68 16.50
N GLN A 36 -11.60 -21.17 16.76
CA GLN A 36 -12.07 -21.45 18.11
C GLN A 36 -12.42 -22.94 18.20
N GLY A 37 -11.44 -23.75 18.59
CA GLY A 37 -11.67 -25.13 19.02
C GLY A 37 -10.86 -26.19 18.28
N ALA A 38 -9.55 -26.27 18.52
CA ALA A 38 -8.79 -27.53 18.40
C ALA A 38 -7.35 -27.37 18.92
N TRP A 39 -7.17 -27.12 20.22
CA TRP A 39 -5.96 -27.61 20.89
C TRP A 39 -6.20 -29.06 21.29
N GLY A 40 -5.72 -30.00 20.47
CA GLY A 40 -5.94 -31.41 20.72
C GLY A 40 -5.34 -32.36 19.70
N ARG A 41 -4.02 -32.60 19.85
CA ARG A 41 -3.29 -33.85 19.51
C ARG A 41 -3.02 -34.20 18.04
N ALA A 42 -1.83 -34.77 17.90
CA ALA A 42 -1.29 -35.59 16.81
C ALA A 42 -0.72 -34.83 15.60
N GLY A 43 0.59 -35.04 15.39
CA GLY A 43 1.36 -34.52 14.28
C GLY A 43 0.92 -35.09 12.93
N ALA A 44 0.82 -34.18 11.97
CA ALA A 44 0.99 -34.45 10.56
C ALA A 44 1.59 -33.20 9.94
N SER A 45 2.72 -33.37 9.26
CA SER A 45 3.31 -32.40 8.35
C SER A 45 2.30 -32.11 7.23
N LEU A 46 1.54 -31.04 7.37
CA LEU A 46 0.79 -30.43 6.29
C LEU A 46 1.31 -29.01 6.18
N ALA A 47 2.15 -28.77 5.16
CA ALA A 47 2.36 -27.41 4.67
C ALA A 47 0.97 -26.79 4.44
N PRO A 48 0.71 -25.55 4.90
CA PRO A 48 -0.57 -24.92 4.63
C PRO A 48 -0.78 -24.87 3.11
N PRO A 49 -2.00 -25.14 2.62
CA PRO A 49 -2.28 -24.99 1.20
C PRO A 49 -2.02 -23.55 0.82
N LEU A 50 -1.23 -23.35 -0.24
CA LEU A 50 -0.98 -22.07 -0.91
C LEU A 50 -2.29 -21.29 -0.97
N SER A 51 -2.41 -20.23 -0.16
CA SER A 51 -3.58 -19.37 -0.17
C SER A 51 -3.71 -18.81 -1.59
N GLU A 52 -4.87 -19.02 -2.21
CA GLU A 52 -5.20 -18.27 -3.41
C GLU A 52 -5.32 -16.80 -2.98
N ASP A 53 -4.26 -16.02 -3.17
CA ASP A 53 -4.23 -14.59 -2.85
C ASP A 53 -5.06 -13.82 -3.88
N LYS A 54 -5.96 -12.94 -3.41
CA LYS A 54 -7.10 -12.43 -4.19
C LYS A 54 -6.94 -10.97 -4.56
N PHE A 55 -7.70 -10.51 -5.56
CA PHE A 55 -7.39 -9.26 -6.25
C PHE A 55 -7.36 -8.01 -5.35
N LEU A 56 -8.28 -7.90 -4.38
CA LEU A 56 -8.26 -6.77 -3.44
C LEU A 56 -7.05 -6.80 -2.50
N ASP A 57 -6.69 -7.98 -2.02
CA ASP A 57 -5.60 -8.17 -1.05
C ASP A 57 -4.23 -7.92 -1.69
N CYS A 58 -4.09 -8.24 -2.97
CA CYS A 58 -2.82 -8.14 -3.69
C CYS A 58 -2.52 -6.77 -4.32
N LEU A 59 -3.50 -5.86 -4.36
CA LEU A 59 -3.40 -4.66 -5.21
C LEU A 59 -2.26 -3.72 -4.80
N PHE A 60 -2.00 -3.65 -3.49
CA PHE A 60 -1.03 -2.77 -2.86
C PHE A 60 0.10 -3.55 -2.15
N LEU A 61 0.30 -4.82 -2.51
CA LEU A 61 1.44 -5.60 -2.03
C LEU A 61 2.63 -5.40 -2.97
N TYR A 62 3.78 -5.08 -2.37
CA TYR A 62 5.03 -4.76 -3.04
C TYR A 62 6.14 -5.60 -2.42
N ASP A 63 7.05 -6.07 -3.27
CA ASP A 63 8.28 -6.72 -2.84
C ASP A 63 9.36 -5.67 -2.53
N ASP A 64 10.44 -6.12 -1.88
CA ASP A 64 11.57 -5.27 -1.49
C ASP A 64 12.28 -4.60 -2.69
N ASP A 65 12.04 -5.11 -3.90
CA ASP A 65 12.57 -4.55 -5.16
C ASP A 65 11.77 -3.33 -5.66
N GLY A 66 10.67 -2.96 -4.99
CA GLY A 66 9.82 -1.83 -5.32
C GLY A 66 8.74 -2.12 -6.39
N TYR A 67 8.57 -3.37 -6.81
CA TYR A 67 7.53 -3.79 -7.73
C TYR A 67 6.38 -4.52 -7.02
N GLN A 68 5.22 -4.59 -7.68
CA GLN A 68 4.09 -5.36 -7.15
C GLN A 68 4.45 -6.84 -7.04
N SER A 69 4.13 -7.46 -5.90
CA SER A 69 4.44 -8.87 -5.62
C SER A 69 3.67 -9.85 -6.50
N TYR A 70 2.57 -9.41 -7.10
CA TYR A 70 1.65 -10.27 -7.84
C TYR A 70 1.29 -9.72 -9.21
N CYS A 71 1.00 -10.64 -10.13
CA CYS A 71 0.54 -10.33 -11.48
C CYS A 71 -0.66 -9.36 -11.47
N SER A 72 -0.54 -8.24 -12.18
CA SER A 72 -1.57 -7.21 -12.32
C SER A 72 -2.88 -7.70 -12.98
N ILE A 73 -2.97 -8.95 -13.44
CA ILE A 73 -4.18 -9.53 -14.07
C ILE A 73 -4.82 -10.58 -13.17
N CYS A 74 -4.04 -11.54 -12.66
CA CYS A 74 -4.59 -12.72 -11.99
C CYS A 74 -4.13 -12.88 -10.54
N CYS A 75 -3.27 -12.00 -10.05
CA CYS A 75 -2.73 -12.05 -8.70
C CYS A 75 -1.97 -13.35 -8.36
N SER A 76 -1.39 -14.04 -9.35
CA SER A 76 -0.43 -15.11 -9.06
C SER A 76 0.98 -14.53 -8.94
N GLY A 77 1.74 -15.04 -7.98
CA GLY A 77 3.14 -14.69 -7.69
C GLY A 77 4.12 -15.71 -8.28
N ASP A 78 3.78 -16.33 -9.41
CA ASP A 78 4.69 -17.24 -10.13
C ASP A 78 5.82 -16.44 -10.82
N THR A 79 6.30 -16.86 -11.98
CA THR A 79 7.26 -16.08 -12.76
C THR A 79 6.61 -14.81 -13.33
N LEU A 80 7.16 -13.65 -12.96
CA LEU A 80 6.66 -12.33 -13.30
C LEU A 80 7.55 -11.61 -14.34
N LEU A 81 6.89 -10.93 -15.27
CA LEU A 81 7.49 -10.00 -16.22
C LEU A 81 7.32 -8.58 -15.69
N ILE A 82 8.43 -7.92 -15.37
CA ILE A 82 8.47 -6.58 -14.78
C ILE A 82 8.45 -5.52 -15.89
N CYS A 83 7.67 -4.46 -15.68
CA CYS A 83 7.66 -3.31 -16.59
C CYS A 83 8.92 -2.46 -16.39
N GLU A 84 9.69 -2.21 -17.45
CA GLU A 84 10.91 -1.39 -17.41
C GLU A 84 10.64 0.12 -17.59
N ASN A 85 9.39 0.56 -17.45
CA ASN A 85 9.10 1.99 -17.40
C ASN A 85 9.42 2.48 -15.97
N PRO A 86 10.34 3.44 -15.77
CA PRO A 86 10.76 3.88 -14.43
C PRO A 86 9.60 4.34 -13.53
N ASP A 87 8.52 4.84 -14.12
CA ASP A 87 7.34 5.31 -13.38
C ASP A 87 6.30 4.22 -13.09
N CYS A 88 6.61 2.95 -13.40
CA CYS A 88 5.67 1.83 -13.35
C CYS A 88 6.19 0.68 -12.51
N THR A 89 5.43 0.31 -11.48
CA THR A 89 5.78 -0.78 -10.55
C THR A 89 5.02 -2.08 -10.85
N ARG A 90 4.49 -2.24 -12.07
CA ARG A 90 3.57 -3.35 -12.40
C ARG A 90 4.26 -4.52 -13.08
N CYS A 91 3.78 -5.71 -12.76
CA CYS A 91 4.27 -6.98 -13.29
C CYS A 91 3.14 -7.88 -13.82
N TYR A 92 3.49 -8.87 -14.65
CA TYR A 92 2.55 -9.78 -15.32
C TYR A 92 3.09 -11.20 -15.38
N CYS A 93 2.30 -12.22 -15.02
CA CYS A 93 2.76 -13.60 -15.12
C CYS A 93 2.78 -14.10 -16.57
N PHE A 94 3.67 -15.06 -16.85
CA PHE A 94 3.87 -15.64 -18.19
C PHE A 94 2.55 -16.21 -18.75
N LYS A 95 1.81 -16.95 -17.91
CA LYS A 95 0.53 -17.57 -18.26
C LYS A 95 -0.49 -16.56 -18.77
N CYS A 96 -0.65 -15.42 -18.08
CA CYS A 96 -1.58 -14.38 -18.50
C CYS A 96 -1.18 -13.78 -19.84
N VAL A 97 0.10 -13.51 -20.04
CA VAL A 97 0.62 -12.94 -21.29
C VAL A 97 0.40 -13.90 -22.45
N ASP A 98 0.73 -15.18 -22.30
CA ASP A 98 0.58 -16.15 -23.38
C ASP A 98 -0.88 -16.50 -23.69
N THR A 99 -1.74 -16.53 -22.68
CA THR A 99 -3.16 -16.85 -22.84
C THR A 99 -3.95 -15.68 -23.43
N LEU A 100 -3.71 -14.45 -22.97
CA LEU A 100 -4.54 -13.28 -23.31
C LEU A 100 -3.95 -12.45 -24.47
N VAL A 101 -2.66 -12.53 -24.73
CA VAL A 101 -2.02 -11.78 -25.83
C VAL A 101 -1.80 -12.69 -27.03
N ALA A 102 -0.87 -13.64 -26.93
CA ALA A 102 -0.64 -14.70 -27.91
C ALA A 102 0.38 -15.71 -27.34
N PRO A 103 0.28 -17.01 -27.67
CA PRO A 103 1.26 -18.00 -27.24
C PRO A 103 2.70 -17.62 -27.61
N GLY A 104 3.63 -17.79 -26.68
CA GLY A 104 5.05 -17.46 -26.85
C GLY A 104 5.38 -15.97 -26.73
N THR A 105 4.41 -15.13 -26.37
CA THR A 105 4.65 -13.69 -26.13
C THR A 105 5.48 -13.47 -24.88
N SER A 106 5.29 -14.29 -23.83
CA SER A 106 6.07 -14.17 -22.59
C SER A 106 7.58 -14.30 -22.84
N GLY A 107 8.01 -15.32 -23.59
CA GLY A 107 9.41 -15.52 -23.96
C GLY A 107 9.97 -14.40 -24.84
N ARG A 108 9.16 -13.85 -25.74
CA ARG A 108 9.54 -12.65 -26.51
C ARG A 108 9.72 -11.43 -25.63
N VAL A 109 8.83 -11.22 -24.67
CA VAL A 109 8.91 -10.12 -23.71
C VAL A 109 10.14 -10.27 -22.83
N GLN A 110 10.40 -11.47 -22.30
CA GLN A 110 11.57 -11.76 -21.49
C GLN A 110 12.90 -11.53 -22.26
N ALA A 111 12.92 -11.81 -23.55
CA ALA A 111 14.09 -11.57 -24.41
C ALA A 111 14.22 -10.10 -24.89
N THR A 112 13.22 -9.25 -24.62
CA THR A 112 13.22 -7.84 -25.03
C THR A 112 13.81 -6.99 -23.92
N SER A 113 14.74 -6.10 -24.24
CA SER A 113 15.15 -5.04 -23.33
C SER A 113 14.18 -3.85 -23.41
N ASN A 114 13.98 -3.15 -22.30
CA ASN A 114 13.10 -1.99 -22.16
C ASN A 114 11.63 -2.31 -22.44
N TRP A 115 11.15 -3.46 -21.97
CA TRP A 115 9.75 -3.81 -22.17
C TRP A 115 8.81 -2.91 -21.37
N VAL A 116 7.85 -2.28 -22.06
CA VAL A 116 6.82 -1.44 -21.46
C VAL A 116 5.48 -2.18 -21.43
N CYS A 117 4.86 -2.23 -20.26
CA CYS A 117 3.67 -3.03 -20.03
C CYS A 117 2.39 -2.52 -20.71
N PHE A 118 1.36 -3.38 -20.74
CA PHE A 118 0.08 -3.12 -21.40
C PHE A 118 -0.71 -1.92 -20.86
N LEU A 119 -0.41 -1.48 -19.62
CA LEU A 119 -1.03 -0.28 -19.04
C LEU A 119 -0.30 1.01 -19.38
N CYS A 120 1.01 0.93 -19.66
CA CYS A 120 1.87 2.04 -19.98
C CYS A 120 1.92 2.37 -21.48
N ARG A 121 1.79 1.36 -22.35
CA ARG A 121 1.79 1.57 -23.80
C ARG A 121 0.61 2.43 -24.28
N PRO A 122 0.77 3.18 -25.39
CA PRO A 122 -0.32 3.96 -25.97
C PRO A 122 -1.44 3.06 -26.52
N PHE A 123 -1.07 1.92 -27.13
CA PHE A 123 -2.02 0.98 -27.71
C PHE A 123 -2.86 0.29 -26.62
N ARG A 124 -4.19 0.39 -26.75
CA ARG A 124 -5.13 -0.21 -25.79
C ARG A 124 -5.28 -1.71 -25.93
N ARG A 125 -4.98 -2.29 -27.09
CA ARG A 125 -5.25 -3.70 -27.39
C ARG A 125 -3.96 -4.43 -27.71
N SER A 126 -3.82 -5.62 -27.14
CA SER A 126 -2.69 -6.53 -27.35
C SER A 126 -3.26 -7.95 -27.42
N GLY A 127 -3.46 -8.47 -28.63
CA GLY A 127 -4.21 -9.71 -28.80
C GLY A 127 -5.66 -9.58 -28.30
N LEU A 128 -6.05 -10.46 -27.38
CA LEU A 128 -7.36 -10.41 -26.71
C LEU A 128 -7.37 -9.46 -25.50
N LEU A 129 -6.21 -9.13 -24.95
CA LEU A 129 -6.08 -8.24 -23.80
C LEU A 129 -6.36 -6.78 -24.21
N GLN A 130 -7.38 -6.17 -23.62
CA GLN A 130 -7.76 -4.79 -23.89
C GLN A 130 -7.79 -3.95 -22.60
N ARG A 131 -6.93 -2.93 -22.51
CA ARG A 131 -6.85 -1.98 -21.38
C ARG A 131 -8.12 -1.13 -21.31
N ARG A 132 -8.79 -1.05 -20.17
CA ARG A 132 -9.99 -0.20 -20.00
C ARG A 132 -9.69 1.29 -20.15
N ARG A 133 -10.64 2.05 -20.69
CA ARG A 133 -10.58 3.52 -20.67
C ARG A 133 -10.76 3.98 -19.23
N LYS A 134 -9.95 4.95 -18.79
CA LYS A 134 -10.00 5.48 -17.41
C LYS A 134 -9.94 4.38 -16.35
N TRP A 135 -9.09 3.36 -16.56
CA TRP A 135 -8.99 2.19 -15.67
C TRP A 135 -8.69 2.55 -14.20
N ARG A 136 -8.08 3.71 -13.94
CA ARG A 136 -7.77 4.21 -12.58
C ARG A 136 -9.05 4.50 -11.78
N GLY A 137 -10.00 5.21 -12.39
CA GLY A 137 -11.32 5.42 -11.81
C GLY A 137 -12.12 4.12 -11.69
N TRP A 138 -11.98 3.19 -12.64
CA TRP A 138 -12.58 1.85 -12.52
C TRP A 138 -12.00 1.05 -11.36
N LEU A 139 -10.69 1.15 -11.12
CA LEU A 139 -10.02 0.50 -10.01
C LEU A 139 -10.50 1.05 -8.68
N LYS A 140 -10.59 2.39 -8.54
CA LYS A 140 -11.18 3.01 -7.36
C LYS A 140 -12.64 2.56 -7.15
N ALA A 141 -13.48 2.66 -8.18
CA ALA A 141 -14.88 2.26 -8.09
C ALA A 141 -15.07 0.75 -7.87
N PHE A 142 -14.06 -0.07 -8.20
CA PHE A 142 -14.04 -1.49 -7.86
C PHE A 142 -13.73 -1.67 -6.38
N PHE A 143 -12.71 -1.01 -5.85
CA PHE A 143 -12.38 -1.04 -4.43
C PHE A 143 -13.54 -0.54 -3.57
N ASP A 144 -14.10 0.64 -3.89
CA ASP A 144 -15.21 1.25 -3.16
C ASP A 144 -16.47 0.37 -3.12
N ARG A 145 -16.68 -0.48 -4.14
CA ARG A 145 -17.85 -1.36 -4.23
C ARG A 145 -17.64 -2.73 -3.58
N GLU A 146 -16.44 -3.28 -3.70
CA GLU A 146 -16.16 -4.67 -3.35
C GLU A 146 -15.45 -4.82 -2.00
N SER A 147 -14.90 -3.75 -1.42
CA SER A 147 -14.31 -3.77 -0.08
C SER A 147 -15.39 -3.86 1.00
N GLU A 148 -15.24 -4.81 1.93
CA GLU A 148 -16.14 -4.97 3.09
C GLU A 148 -15.95 -3.85 4.12
N THR A 149 -14.72 -3.31 4.20
CA THR A 149 -14.39 -2.14 5.01
C THR A 149 -14.09 -0.95 4.08
N PRO A 150 -14.92 0.11 4.07
CA PRO A 150 -14.66 1.28 3.25
C PRO A 150 -13.53 2.11 3.89
N LEU A 151 -12.29 1.67 3.72
CA LEU A 151 -11.09 2.46 4.03
C LEU A 151 -10.99 3.64 3.07
N GLU A 152 -10.39 4.75 3.52
CA GLU A 152 -10.15 5.93 2.67
C GLU A 152 -9.14 5.62 1.57
N THR A 153 -9.64 5.25 0.38
CA THR A 153 -8.81 4.96 -0.80
C THR A 153 -8.91 6.05 -1.85
N TYR A 154 -7.78 6.62 -2.24
CA TYR A 154 -7.69 7.63 -3.30
C TYR A 154 -7.60 7.03 -4.71
N GLU A 155 -8.05 7.77 -5.72
CA GLU A 155 -7.85 7.36 -7.11
C GLU A 155 -6.35 7.42 -7.45
N THR A 156 -5.80 6.37 -8.04
CA THR A 156 -4.38 6.35 -8.44
C THR A 156 -4.06 7.52 -9.39
N VAL A 157 -2.92 8.18 -9.18
CA VAL A 157 -2.52 9.33 -9.99
C VAL A 157 -1.78 8.89 -11.26
N PRO A 158 -2.18 9.37 -12.46
CA PRO A 158 -1.43 9.16 -13.68
C PRO A 158 -0.01 9.70 -13.59
N VAL A 159 0.96 9.01 -14.20
CA VAL A 159 2.39 9.36 -14.15
C VAL A 159 2.65 10.85 -14.42
N TRP A 160 2.11 11.39 -15.51
CA TRP A 160 2.29 12.79 -15.91
C TRP A 160 1.60 13.84 -15.02
N LYS A 161 0.82 13.41 -14.02
CA LYS A 161 0.18 14.27 -13.01
C LYS A 161 0.80 14.11 -11.62
N ARG A 162 1.82 13.26 -11.47
CA ARG A 162 2.48 13.07 -10.18
C ARG A 162 3.36 14.27 -9.90
N GLU A 163 3.24 14.79 -8.69
CA GLU A 163 4.09 15.85 -8.14
C GLU A 163 4.92 15.25 -7.00
N PRO A 164 6.10 15.83 -6.69
CA PRO A 164 6.90 15.39 -5.54
C PRO A 164 6.10 15.40 -4.24
N VAL A 165 6.31 14.39 -3.40
CA VAL A 165 5.60 14.26 -2.12
C VAL A 165 6.05 15.36 -1.16
N ARG A 166 5.09 16.04 -0.53
CA ARG A 166 5.36 16.96 0.58
C ARG A 166 5.04 16.30 1.92
N VAL A 167 6.02 16.27 2.81
CA VAL A 167 6.02 15.53 4.06
C VAL A 167 6.22 16.47 5.24
N LEU A 168 5.35 16.34 6.24
CA LEU A 168 5.57 16.86 7.58
C LEU A 168 5.94 15.69 8.48
N SER A 169 7.15 15.67 9.01
CA SER A 169 7.64 14.61 9.89
C SER A 169 7.86 15.17 11.29
N LEU A 170 7.24 14.51 12.28
CA LEU A 170 7.22 14.92 13.68
C LEU A 170 7.97 13.87 14.50
N PHE A 171 8.92 14.30 15.33
CA PHE A 171 9.63 13.50 16.34
C PHE A 171 10.57 12.41 15.79
N GLY A 172 10.42 12.00 14.52
CA GLY A 172 11.33 11.09 13.82
C GLY A 172 11.59 11.58 12.39
N ASP A 173 12.86 11.83 12.06
CA ASP A 173 13.27 12.26 10.72
C ASP A 173 13.36 11.05 9.77
N ILE A 174 12.43 10.97 8.81
CA ILE A 174 12.33 9.89 7.82
C ILE A 174 12.96 10.25 6.47
N ARG A 175 13.84 11.27 6.44
CA ARG A 175 14.46 11.74 5.19
C ARG A 175 15.26 10.65 4.50
N THR A 176 16.08 9.91 5.24
CA THR A 176 16.99 8.90 4.66
C THR A 176 16.19 7.80 3.97
N GLU A 177 15.12 7.35 4.61
CA GLU A 177 14.18 6.33 4.14
C GLU A 177 13.46 6.81 2.87
N LEU A 178 12.94 8.03 2.89
CA LEU A 178 12.23 8.60 1.73
C LEU A 178 13.15 8.88 0.53
N VAL A 179 14.42 9.22 0.77
CA VAL A 179 15.43 9.33 -0.30
C VAL A 179 15.75 7.95 -0.88
N SER A 180 15.94 6.94 -0.01
CA SER A 180 16.20 5.55 -0.44
C SER A 180 15.05 4.97 -1.28
N LEU A 181 13.81 5.26 -0.89
CA LEU A 181 12.59 4.86 -1.61
C LEU A 181 12.33 5.70 -2.88
N GLY A 182 13.12 6.74 -3.15
CA GLY A 182 12.99 7.57 -4.34
C GLY A 182 11.86 8.61 -4.31
N PHE A 183 11.30 8.91 -3.13
CA PHE A 183 10.27 9.96 -2.97
C PHE A 183 10.87 11.37 -2.83
N LEU A 184 12.12 11.48 -2.37
CA LEU A 184 12.84 12.75 -2.21
C LEU A 184 14.16 12.73 -2.98
N GLU A 185 14.55 13.89 -3.50
CA GLU A 185 15.86 14.06 -4.14
C GLU A 185 16.96 14.21 -3.06
N GLY A 186 18.08 13.49 -3.20
CA GLY A 186 19.19 13.48 -2.24
C GLY A 186 20.05 14.75 -2.15
N GLY A 187 19.54 15.90 -2.62
CA GLY A 187 20.23 17.18 -2.63
C GLY A 187 20.19 17.93 -1.29
N SER A 188 21.18 18.81 -1.06
CA SER A 188 21.37 19.58 0.20
C SER A 188 20.25 20.57 0.57
N ASN A 189 19.21 20.73 -0.26
CA ASN A 189 18.09 21.60 0.04
C ASN A 189 16.78 21.01 -0.52
N PRO A 190 16.19 20.01 0.13
CA PRO A 190 15.05 19.31 -0.43
C PRO A 190 13.78 20.07 -0.09
N ALA A 191 13.28 20.83 -1.06
CA ALA A 191 11.91 21.28 -1.07
C ALA A 191 11.01 20.03 -1.04
N GLY A 192 10.40 19.72 0.10
CA GLY A 192 9.52 18.55 0.20
C GLY A 192 9.35 17.99 1.60
N LEU A 193 10.35 18.08 2.49
CA LEU A 193 10.23 17.55 3.85
C LEU A 193 10.49 18.62 4.92
N LYS A 194 9.55 18.76 5.85
CA LYS A 194 9.64 19.60 7.05
C LYS A 194 9.70 18.67 8.27
N HIS A 195 10.85 18.64 8.94
CA HIS A 195 11.06 17.89 10.19
C HIS A 195 10.94 18.82 11.40
N LEU A 196 10.35 18.33 12.49
CA LEU A 196 10.21 19.01 13.78
C LEU A 196 10.42 18.04 14.93
N ASP A 197 11.40 18.33 15.79
CA ASP A 197 11.66 17.56 17.02
C ASP A 197 10.73 17.96 18.17
N ASP A 198 10.35 19.24 18.23
CA ASP A 198 9.41 19.78 19.22
C ASP A 198 8.33 20.60 18.52
N VAL A 199 7.08 20.37 18.93
CA VAL A 199 5.90 21.05 18.40
C VAL A 199 5.13 21.80 19.48
N THR A 200 5.65 21.94 20.69
CA THR A 200 4.98 22.60 21.83
C THR A 200 4.37 23.94 21.42
N ASP A 201 5.18 24.80 20.82
CA ASP A 201 4.80 26.17 20.42
C ASP A 201 4.20 26.27 19.01
N VAL A 202 4.08 25.16 18.29
CA VAL A 202 3.53 25.16 16.92
C VAL A 202 2.04 25.45 16.96
N VAL A 203 1.62 26.47 16.22
CA VAL A 203 0.22 26.83 16.04
C VAL A 203 -0.27 26.55 14.61
N ARG A 204 -1.59 26.54 14.42
CA ARG A 204 -2.21 26.26 13.11
C ARG A 204 -1.66 27.14 11.98
N ARG A 205 -1.43 28.43 12.25
CA ARG A 205 -0.92 29.38 11.25
C ARG A 205 0.47 29.00 10.72
N ASP A 206 1.30 28.39 11.55
CA ASP A 206 2.64 27.96 11.15
C ASP A 206 2.52 26.80 10.16
N VAL A 207 1.71 25.79 10.49
CA VAL A 207 1.49 24.60 9.65
C VAL A 207 0.86 24.99 8.31
N GLU A 208 -0.15 25.87 8.32
CA GLU A 208 -0.75 26.41 7.10
C GLU A 208 0.25 27.21 6.26
N GLY A 209 1.19 27.92 6.91
CA GLY A 209 2.23 28.72 6.28
C GLY A 209 3.37 27.90 5.66
N TRP A 210 3.66 26.71 6.19
CA TRP A 210 4.66 25.78 5.62
C TRP A 210 4.18 25.11 4.33
N GLY A 211 2.89 25.23 4.04
CA GLY A 211 2.28 24.75 2.80
C GLY A 211 1.50 23.45 2.99
N PRO A 212 0.71 23.05 1.98
CA PRO A 212 -0.08 21.84 2.10
C PRO A 212 0.84 20.61 2.05
N PHE A 213 0.55 19.64 2.90
CA PHE A 213 1.27 18.37 2.97
C PHE A 213 0.48 17.26 2.28
N ASN A 214 1.20 16.24 1.81
CA ASN A 214 0.63 15.00 1.26
C ASN A 214 0.77 13.84 2.24
N LEU A 215 1.78 13.88 3.10
CA LEU A 215 2.02 12.90 4.15
C LEU A 215 2.35 13.62 5.46
N VAL A 216 1.70 13.21 6.54
CA VAL A 216 2.10 13.56 7.91
C VAL A 216 2.61 12.30 8.59
N TYR A 217 3.89 12.28 8.96
CA TYR A 217 4.51 11.21 9.71
C TYR A 217 4.75 11.67 11.15
N GLY A 218 4.50 10.78 12.10
CA GLY A 218 4.94 10.97 13.47
C GLY A 218 5.35 9.65 14.07
N SER A 219 6.28 9.69 15.02
CA SER A 219 6.64 8.51 15.78
C SER A 219 6.80 8.83 17.26
N THR A 220 6.62 7.83 18.11
CA THR A 220 7.19 7.89 19.46
C THR A 220 8.71 7.73 19.37
N PRO A 221 9.48 8.21 20.36
CA PRO A 221 10.93 7.98 20.39
C PRO A 221 11.27 6.48 20.44
N ALA A 222 12.44 6.13 19.94
CA ALA A 222 12.95 4.76 20.05
C ALA A 222 13.10 4.33 21.51
N LEU A 223 12.86 3.04 21.78
CA LEU A 223 12.96 2.48 23.12
C LEU A 223 14.36 2.72 23.73
N GLY A 224 14.40 3.28 24.95
CA GLY A 224 15.66 3.54 25.67
C GLY A 224 16.34 4.87 25.33
N HIS A 225 15.77 5.69 24.44
CA HIS A 225 16.25 7.05 24.24
C HIS A 225 15.74 7.98 25.36
N ALA A 226 16.56 8.94 25.79
CA ALA A 226 16.17 9.94 26.78
C ALA A 226 15.07 10.82 26.19
N CYS A 227 14.00 11.02 26.95
CA CYS A 227 12.78 11.62 26.43
C CYS A 227 12.32 12.74 27.36
N ASP A 228 12.22 13.96 26.83
CA ASP A 228 11.83 15.14 27.60
C ASP A 228 10.34 15.16 27.96
N HIS A 229 9.55 14.28 27.32
CA HIS A 229 8.09 14.21 27.46
C HIS A 229 7.56 12.80 27.71
N PRO A 230 6.41 12.63 28.40
CA PRO A 230 5.76 11.32 28.51
C PRO A 230 5.31 10.76 27.15
N PRO A 231 5.23 9.42 26.95
CA PRO A 231 4.83 8.81 25.67
C PRO A 231 3.51 9.34 25.08
N ALA A 232 2.47 9.48 25.89
CA ALA A 232 1.18 10.04 25.44
C ALA A 232 1.29 11.48 24.87
N TRP A 233 2.28 12.27 25.28
CA TRP A 233 2.47 13.62 24.75
C TRP A 233 2.66 13.60 23.23
N TYR A 234 3.48 12.68 22.72
CA TYR A 234 3.74 12.56 21.27
C TYR A 234 2.46 12.27 20.49
N LEU A 235 1.61 11.38 21.00
CA LEU A 235 0.32 11.07 20.40
C LEU A 235 -0.59 12.31 20.34
N PHE A 236 -0.75 13.04 21.46
CA PHE A 236 -1.63 14.20 21.50
C PHE A 236 -1.12 15.35 20.63
N GLN A 237 0.19 15.56 20.64
CA GLN A 237 0.82 16.58 19.80
C GLN A 237 0.76 16.23 18.31
N TYR A 238 1.01 14.97 17.97
CA TYR A 238 0.82 14.46 16.62
C TYR A 238 -0.61 14.70 16.15
N HIS A 239 -1.61 14.27 16.94
CA HIS A 239 -3.01 14.47 16.60
C HIS A 239 -3.35 15.96 16.43
N ARG A 240 -2.86 16.85 17.32
CA ARG A 240 -3.06 18.31 17.21
C ARG A 240 -2.53 18.86 15.88
N VAL A 241 -1.29 18.54 15.53
CA VAL A 241 -0.65 19.03 14.30
C VAL A 241 -1.25 18.40 13.05
N LEU A 242 -1.64 17.13 13.10
CA LEU A 242 -2.36 16.43 12.03
C LEU A 242 -3.65 17.19 11.66
N GLN A 243 -4.42 17.65 12.64
CA GLN A 243 -5.62 18.46 12.38
C GLN A 243 -5.31 19.82 11.73
N TYR A 244 -4.10 20.36 11.89
CA TYR A 244 -3.69 21.60 11.22
C TYR A 244 -3.24 21.36 9.77
N ALA A 245 -2.63 20.20 9.50
CA ALA A 245 -2.15 19.82 8.18
C ALA A 245 -3.23 19.23 7.27
N ARG A 246 -4.34 18.74 7.83
CA ARG A 246 -5.45 18.15 7.08
C ARG A 246 -5.97 19.12 6.00
N PRO A 247 -6.08 18.69 4.73
CA PRO A 247 -6.63 19.51 3.66
C PRO A 247 -8.07 19.92 3.94
N ARG A 248 -8.50 21.00 3.28
CA ARG A 248 -9.89 21.46 3.37
C ARG A 248 -10.85 20.37 2.85
N PRO A 249 -12.03 20.21 3.46
CA PRO A 249 -13.05 19.29 2.98
C PRO A 249 -13.35 19.51 1.49
N GLY A 250 -13.38 18.43 0.72
CA GLY A 250 -13.60 18.46 -0.74
C GLY A 250 -12.34 18.67 -1.58
N CYS A 251 -11.15 18.76 -0.98
CA CYS A 251 -9.89 18.74 -1.74
C CYS A 251 -9.67 17.32 -2.32
N PRO A 252 -9.50 17.17 -3.66
CA PRO A 252 -9.28 15.87 -4.28
C PRO A 252 -7.83 15.37 -4.14
N GLN A 253 -6.95 16.15 -3.49
CA GLN A 253 -5.54 15.80 -3.37
C GLN A 253 -5.37 14.66 -2.36
N PRO A 254 -4.64 13.59 -2.73
CA PRO A 254 -4.33 12.53 -1.79
C PRO A 254 -3.58 13.06 -0.57
N PHE A 255 -4.07 12.68 0.61
CA PHE A 255 -3.50 13.01 1.90
C PHE A 255 -3.43 11.75 2.75
N PHE A 256 -2.23 11.48 3.24
CA PHE A 256 -1.91 10.32 4.04
C PHE A 256 -1.34 10.77 5.38
N TRP A 257 -1.50 9.93 6.38
CA TRP A 257 -0.90 10.14 7.68
C TRP A 257 -0.50 8.79 8.27
N MET A 258 0.55 8.78 9.08
CA MET A 258 1.05 7.56 9.72
C MET A 258 1.67 7.94 11.06
N PHE A 259 1.24 7.24 12.11
CA PHE A 259 1.81 7.36 13.44
C PHE A 259 2.48 6.05 13.85
N VAL A 260 3.73 6.08 14.26
CA VAL A 260 4.50 4.89 14.59
C VAL A 260 4.79 4.85 16.08
N ASP A 261 4.26 3.84 16.77
CA ASP A 261 4.64 3.55 18.15
C ASP A 261 5.76 2.50 18.19
N ASN A 262 6.93 2.93 18.67
CA ASN A 262 8.12 2.12 18.94
C ASN A 262 8.02 1.35 20.27
N LEU A 263 6.83 0.79 20.56
CA LEU A 263 6.51 0.00 21.76
C LEU A 263 6.66 0.75 23.08
N VAL A 264 6.49 2.08 23.08
CA VAL A 264 6.59 2.89 24.30
C VAL A 264 5.22 3.26 24.87
N LEU A 265 4.14 3.15 24.08
CA LEU A 265 2.79 3.35 24.59
C LEU A 265 2.32 2.14 25.39
N THR A 266 1.74 2.41 26.56
CA THR A 266 1.04 1.39 27.35
C THR A 266 -0.25 0.94 26.64
N ARG A 267 -0.81 -0.20 27.05
CA ARG A 267 -2.07 -0.71 26.50
C ARG A 267 -3.25 0.28 26.66
N GLU A 268 -3.26 1.05 27.74
CA GLU A 268 -4.26 2.09 27.96
C GLU A 268 -4.07 3.25 26.97
N GLU A 269 -2.83 3.72 26.78
CA GLU A 269 -2.50 4.77 25.82
C GLU A 269 -2.73 4.33 24.37
N GLN A 270 -2.46 3.06 24.03
CA GLN A 270 -2.80 2.49 22.72
C GLN A 270 -4.31 2.52 22.47
N THR A 271 -5.12 2.18 23.48
CA THR A 271 -6.59 2.27 23.38
C THR A 271 -7.04 3.72 23.18
N VAL A 272 -6.37 4.68 23.81
CA VAL A 272 -6.61 6.12 23.59
C VAL A 272 -6.20 6.51 22.17
N ALA A 273 -5.04 6.06 21.68
CA ALA A 273 -4.55 6.33 20.33
C ALA A 273 -5.54 5.87 19.27
N THR A 274 -6.05 4.64 19.38
CA THR A 274 -7.09 4.11 18.48
C THR A 274 -8.32 5.02 18.40
N ARG A 275 -8.75 5.56 19.54
CA ARG A 275 -9.92 6.46 19.58
C ARG A 275 -9.63 7.84 19.01
N PHE A 276 -8.45 8.39 19.25
CA PHE A 276 -8.07 9.73 18.76
C PHE A 276 -7.77 9.74 17.26
N LEU A 277 -7.14 8.67 16.77
CA LEU A 277 -6.76 8.53 15.36
C LEU A 277 -7.86 7.89 14.51
N GLU A 278 -8.91 7.35 15.17
CA GLU A 278 -10.03 6.67 14.53
C GLU A 278 -9.59 5.48 13.65
N ALA A 279 -8.51 4.80 14.07
CA ALA A 279 -7.90 3.69 13.33
C ALA A 279 -7.29 2.64 14.28
N ASP A 280 -7.46 1.35 13.92
CA ASP A 280 -6.99 0.22 14.71
C ASP A 280 -5.49 -0.05 14.47
N PRO A 281 -4.68 -0.25 15.53
CA PRO A 281 -3.25 -0.51 15.40
C PRO A 281 -2.96 -1.83 14.71
N VAL A 282 -2.13 -1.74 13.67
CA VAL A 282 -1.46 -2.84 12.98
C VAL A 282 -0.07 -3.03 13.59
N THR A 283 0.25 -4.27 13.94
CA THR A 283 1.58 -4.62 14.46
C THR A 283 2.41 -5.25 13.37
N ILE A 284 3.57 -4.68 13.07
CA ILE A 284 4.56 -5.24 12.15
C ILE A 284 5.73 -5.74 13.01
N GLN A 285 6.11 -7.00 12.82
CA GLN A 285 7.21 -7.63 13.56
C GLN A 285 8.35 -7.93 12.60
N ASP A 286 9.57 -7.56 12.96
CA ASP A 286 10.77 -8.09 12.33
C ASP A 286 11.09 -9.45 12.95
N VAL A 287 11.02 -10.52 12.16
CA VAL A 287 11.28 -11.88 12.62
C VAL A 287 12.46 -12.45 11.85
N CYS A 288 13.58 -12.68 12.54
CA CYS A 288 14.72 -13.39 11.97
C CYS A 288 14.77 -14.82 12.52
N GLY A 289 14.24 -15.77 11.74
CA GLY A 289 14.11 -17.17 12.18
C GLY A 289 12.91 -17.37 13.12
N GLN A 290 13.16 -17.77 14.38
CA GLN A 290 12.13 -17.92 15.42
C GLN A 290 12.12 -16.79 16.46
N ALA A 291 12.98 -15.77 16.30
CA ALA A 291 13.08 -14.66 17.23
C ALA A 291 12.50 -13.38 16.62
N VAL A 292 11.59 -12.73 17.36
CA VAL A 292 11.14 -11.36 17.08
C VAL A 292 12.29 -10.42 17.48
N ARG A 293 12.81 -9.65 16.53
CA ARG A 293 13.89 -8.68 16.74
C ARG A 293 13.34 -7.34 17.18
N ASP A 294 12.33 -6.86 16.48
CA ASP A 294 11.66 -5.59 16.72
C ASP A 294 10.17 -5.69 16.39
N ALA A 295 9.35 -4.83 16.97
CA ALA A 295 7.95 -4.68 16.59
C ALA A 295 7.58 -3.20 16.60
N VAL A 296 6.70 -2.83 15.67
CA VAL A 296 6.18 -1.47 15.56
C VAL A 296 4.67 -1.54 15.45
N HIS A 297 3.98 -0.65 16.17
CA HIS A 297 2.54 -0.45 16.01
C HIS A 297 2.29 0.78 15.12
N SER A 298 1.53 0.60 14.04
CA SER A 298 0.98 1.68 13.20
C SER A 298 -0.54 1.59 13.23
N PRO A 299 -1.29 2.61 13.71
CA PRO A 299 -2.73 2.71 13.52
C PRO A 299 -3.09 2.89 12.05
#